data_AF-A0A8C5N6Q7-F1
#
_entry.id   AF-A0A8C5N6Q7-F1
#
_cell.length_a   1.000
_cell.length_b   1.000
_cell.length_c   1.000
_cell.angle_alpha   90.00
_cell.angle_beta   90.00
_cell.angle_gamma   90.00
#
_symmetry.space_group_name_H-M   'P 1'
#
loop_
_entity.id
_entity.type
_entity.pdbx_description
1 polymer ?
#
loop_
_entity_poly.entity_id
_entity_poly.type
_entity_poly.pdbx_seq_one_letter_code
_entity_poly.pdbx_strand_id
1 'polypeptide(L)'
;MFLGWKKLFLILTVLPTCRSLQVSIPEEEYEIASGGDVTLTCSFVPALSDLTNFVLTWEAFPDEAGDPLEPVATYFMNNAPDIAPPYEGRATLNVNIDQRTSSLLMSKVSIQDSRRYQCSVLIPNDNEGTTAVSTSLLVLVPPSAPICSIQGTAEYFHDISLTCNSKEGSPTPTYDWKTYSVESVPRPFPPKTNIKDGSLSLFNISKETSGYFICISVNRIGSASCNLTLAVMPPSSKVGATAGIIAGVVAGILLLLIVLYCFCRKKGKKDTYEEGSPAEMEFYDKDAPETGKQYADNKSDSGKKQANKNTDNDIVPEDNNTVRRKLDDDQDSFSSNKDSKGGDMDSNRYKDDRNHESRDPPDRYGGSRDRLDDQHNYNKGSRDRLDDQRDQYRGSRDRLDDQHDQYRGSRDRLDDQSDHYRGSRDRLDDQRDQYRGNRDRLDDQRDQYRGNRDRLDDQRDQYRGNRDRLDNRRYCYHGNCSLLCMNF
;
A
#
# COMPACT_ATOMS: atom_id res chain seq x y z
N MET A 1 -55.61 -85.57 -14.06
CA MET A 1 -55.98 -85.01 -12.74
C MET A 1 -55.06 -83.84 -12.46
N PHE A 2 -55.58 -82.75 -11.88
CA PHE A 2 -54.95 -81.45 -11.52
C PHE A 2 -54.82 -80.41 -12.65
N LEU A 3 -55.89 -79.66 -12.90
CA LEU A 3 -56.23 -78.33 -12.34
C LEU A 3 -55.34 -77.19 -12.88
N GLY A 4 -55.84 -76.56 -13.94
CA GLY A 4 -55.42 -75.23 -14.35
C GLY A 4 -56.04 -74.16 -13.46
N TRP A 5 -55.26 -73.13 -13.15
CA TRP A 5 -55.64 -71.72 -13.03
C TRP A 5 -54.40 -70.93 -12.62
N LYS A 6 -53.84 -70.16 -13.55
CA LYS A 6 -53.02 -68.98 -13.20
C LYS A 6 -53.60 -67.81 -13.96
N LYS A 7 -54.59 -67.16 -13.35
CA LYS A 7 -55.01 -65.81 -13.73
C LYS A 7 -53.84 -64.87 -13.40
N LEU A 8 -53.13 -64.42 -14.42
CA LEU A 8 -52.15 -63.34 -14.31
C LEU A 8 -52.96 -62.05 -14.13
N PHE A 9 -53.09 -61.57 -12.89
CA PHE A 9 -53.62 -60.23 -12.61
C PHE A 9 -52.56 -59.21 -13.02
N LEU A 10 -52.74 -58.63 -14.22
CA LEU A 10 -52.01 -57.44 -14.64
C LEU A 10 -52.66 -56.25 -13.90
N ILE A 11 -52.12 -55.91 -12.73
CA ILE A 11 -52.47 -54.68 -12.01
C ILE A 11 -51.84 -53.54 -12.82
N LEU A 12 -52.59 -52.98 -13.75
CA LEU A 12 -52.26 -51.72 -14.38
C LEU A 12 -52.45 -50.65 -13.30
N THR A 13 -51.40 -50.34 -12.54
CA THR A 13 -51.38 -49.16 -11.68
C THR A 13 -51.48 -47.95 -12.57
N VAL A 14 -52.69 -47.40 -12.72
CA VAL A 14 -52.90 -46.05 -13.21
C VAL A 14 -52.30 -45.15 -12.15
N LEU A 15 -51.00 -44.88 -12.25
CA LEU A 15 -50.37 -43.82 -11.47
C LEU A 15 -51.08 -42.53 -11.91
N PRO A 16 -51.82 -41.85 -11.02
CA PRO A 16 -52.34 -40.54 -11.33
C PRO A 16 -51.11 -39.67 -11.62
N THR A 17 -50.99 -39.16 -12.84
CA THR A 17 -49.96 -38.18 -13.16
C THR A 17 -50.32 -36.92 -12.39
N CYS A 18 -49.81 -36.79 -11.17
CA CYS A 18 -49.86 -35.54 -10.43
C CYS A 18 -49.07 -34.52 -11.25
N ARG A 19 -49.74 -33.49 -11.76
CA ARG A 19 -49.06 -32.36 -12.39
C ARG A 19 -48.70 -31.37 -11.30
N SER A 20 -47.46 -30.93 -11.29
CA SER A 20 -46.92 -29.95 -10.35
C SER A 20 -46.08 -28.93 -11.12
N LEU A 21 -45.85 -27.77 -10.53
CA LEU A 21 -44.97 -26.74 -11.10
C LEU A 21 -43.55 -27.30 -11.26
N GLN A 22 -42.97 -27.09 -12.43
CA GLN A 22 -41.59 -27.43 -12.73
C GLN A 22 -40.85 -26.23 -13.29
N VAL A 23 -39.99 -25.62 -12.48
CA VAL A 23 -39.00 -24.64 -12.92
C VAL A 23 -37.72 -25.38 -13.32
N SER A 24 -37.06 -24.92 -14.38
CA SER A 24 -35.81 -25.50 -14.87
C SER A 24 -34.91 -24.43 -15.49
N ILE A 25 -33.60 -24.63 -15.34
CA ILE A 25 -32.54 -23.83 -15.96
C ILE A 25 -31.72 -24.81 -16.84
N PRO A 26 -31.39 -24.46 -18.09
CA PRO A 26 -30.73 -25.40 -19.01
C PRO A 26 -29.28 -25.68 -18.64
N GLU A 27 -28.57 -24.71 -18.06
CA GLU A 27 -27.16 -24.84 -17.66
C GLU A 27 -27.01 -24.71 -16.14
N GLU A 28 -26.25 -25.63 -15.54
CA GLU A 28 -25.94 -25.61 -14.10
C GLU A 28 -24.90 -24.55 -13.73
N GLU A 29 -24.01 -24.23 -14.68
CA GLU A 29 -22.95 -23.22 -14.52
C GLU A 29 -22.73 -22.47 -15.84
N TYR A 30 -22.71 -21.14 -15.76
CA TYR A 30 -22.42 -20.23 -16.85
C TYR A 30 -21.02 -19.63 -16.66
N GLU A 31 -20.16 -19.73 -17.68
CA GLU A 31 -18.82 -19.13 -17.66
C GLU A 31 -18.73 -17.96 -18.65
N ILE A 32 -18.25 -16.81 -18.20
CA ILE A 32 -18.14 -15.60 -19.05
C ILE A 32 -16.91 -14.78 -18.68
N ALA A 33 -16.25 -14.17 -19.66
CA ALA A 33 -15.16 -13.24 -19.37
C ALA A 33 -15.65 -11.95 -18.72
N SER A 34 -14.88 -11.40 -17.78
CA SER A 34 -15.19 -10.10 -17.17
C SER A 34 -15.32 -8.99 -18.21
N GLY A 35 -16.30 -8.11 -18.00
CA GLY A 35 -16.73 -7.06 -18.92
C GLY A 35 -17.64 -7.56 -20.05
N GLY A 36 -17.87 -8.87 -20.16
CA GLY A 36 -18.81 -9.45 -21.12
C GLY A 36 -20.28 -9.33 -20.70
N ASP A 37 -21.16 -9.82 -21.55
CA ASP A 37 -22.59 -9.87 -21.32
C ASP A 37 -23.04 -11.33 -21.22
N VAL A 38 -23.88 -11.66 -20.25
CA VAL A 38 -24.39 -13.01 -20.00
C VAL A 38 -25.91 -13.01 -19.92
N THR A 39 -26.53 -14.09 -20.38
CA THR A 39 -27.98 -14.27 -20.30
C THR A 39 -28.31 -15.53 -19.52
N LEU A 40 -28.90 -15.38 -18.34
CA LEU A 40 -29.40 -16.50 -17.53
C LEU A 40 -30.83 -16.80 -17.94
N THR A 41 -31.09 -18.03 -18.37
CA THR A 41 -32.40 -18.44 -18.89
C THR A 41 -33.09 -19.40 -17.94
N CYS A 42 -34.37 -19.16 -17.64
CA CYS A 42 -35.16 -20.01 -16.78
C CYS A 42 -36.52 -20.29 -17.44
N SER A 43 -36.88 -21.57 -17.56
CA SER A 43 -38.17 -22.02 -18.09
C SER A 43 -39.04 -22.59 -16.99
N PHE A 44 -40.36 -22.50 -17.14
CA PHE A 44 -41.28 -23.08 -16.17
C PHE A 44 -42.49 -23.73 -16.82
N VAL A 45 -42.94 -24.83 -16.22
CA VAL A 45 -44.13 -25.58 -16.64
C VAL A 45 -45.10 -25.65 -15.47
N PRO A 46 -46.18 -24.85 -15.46
CA PRO A 46 -47.20 -24.92 -14.41
C PRO A 46 -48.02 -26.21 -14.48
N ALA A 47 -48.57 -26.61 -13.34
CA ALA A 47 -49.50 -27.72 -13.22
C ALA A 47 -50.81 -27.45 -13.95
N LEU A 48 -51.28 -26.20 -13.86
CA LEU A 48 -52.48 -25.69 -14.51
C LEU A 48 -52.11 -24.91 -15.78
N SER A 49 -52.82 -25.17 -16.88
CA SER A 49 -52.53 -24.55 -18.17
C SER A 49 -52.83 -23.04 -18.21
N ASP A 50 -53.81 -22.60 -17.41
CA ASP A 50 -54.30 -21.23 -17.40
C ASP A 50 -53.56 -20.40 -16.34
N LEU A 51 -52.66 -19.54 -16.80
CA LEU A 51 -51.93 -18.59 -15.98
C LEU A 51 -52.78 -17.33 -15.79
N THR A 52 -53.37 -17.14 -14.60
CA THR A 52 -54.15 -15.94 -14.26
C THR A 52 -53.28 -14.82 -13.71
N ASN A 53 -52.29 -15.18 -12.90
CA ASN A 53 -51.27 -14.29 -12.36
C ASN A 53 -50.06 -15.14 -11.93
N PHE A 54 -48.85 -14.60 -12.04
CA PHE A 54 -47.64 -15.21 -11.50
C PHE A 54 -46.60 -14.15 -11.18
N VAL A 55 -45.69 -14.51 -10.29
CA VAL A 55 -44.50 -13.71 -9.96
C VAL A 55 -43.28 -14.55 -10.29
N LEU A 56 -42.33 -13.96 -11.02
CA LEU A 56 -41.04 -14.58 -11.32
C LEU A 56 -39.95 -13.72 -10.70
N THR A 57 -39.11 -14.31 -9.85
CA THR A 57 -38.01 -13.63 -9.17
C THR A 57 -36.69 -14.27 -9.56
N TRP A 58 -35.70 -13.41 -9.83
CA TRP A 58 -34.29 -13.75 -9.85
C TRP A 58 -33.64 -13.19 -8.60
N GLU A 59 -32.96 -14.06 -7.88
CA GLU A 59 -32.31 -13.76 -6.61
C GLU A 59 -30.88 -14.29 -6.65
N ALA A 60 -29.94 -13.58 -6.04
CA ALA A 60 -28.56 -14.02 -5.88
C ALA A 60 -28.34 -14.56 -4.47
N PHE A 61 -27.57 -15.63 -4.36
CA PHE A 61 -27.10 -16.10 -3.06
C PHE A 61 -26.11 -15.08 -2.47
N PRO A 62 -26.18 -14.82 -1.15
CA PRO A 62 -25.27 -13.90 -0.50
C PRO A 62 -23.85 -14.47 -0.42
N ASP A 63 -22.87 -13.60 -0.22
CA ASP A 63 -21.48 -14.01 -0.01
C ASP A 63 -21.28 -14.75 1.32
N GLU A 64 -22.01 -14.34 2.36
CA GLU A 64 -21.96 -14.96 3.69
C GLU A 64 -23.11 -15.96 3.90
N ALA A 65 -22.75 -17.18 4.30
CA ALA A 65 -23.72 -18.22 4.55
C ALA A 65 -24.60 -17.89 5.77
N GLY A 66 -25.90 -17.71 5.55
CA GLY A 66 -26.88 -17.39 6.58
C GLY A 66 -27.59 -16.06 6.37
N ASP A 67 -27.05 -15.21 5.50
CA ASP A 67 -27.72 -13.98 5.06
C ASP A 67 -28.91 -14.29 4.13
N PRO A 68 -29.87 -13.36 4.01
CA PRO A 68 -30.98 -13.51 3.08
C PRO A 68 -30.51 -13.44 1.62
N LEU A 69 -31.28 -14.03 0.70
CA LEU A 69 -31.05 -13.88 -0.74
C LEU A 69 -31.14 -12.41 -1.16
N GLU A 70 -30.26 -12.00 -2.05
CA GLU A 70 -30.22 -10.65 -2.59
C GLU A 70 -31.13 -10.55 -3.83
N PRO A 71 -32.09 -9.62 -3.89
CA PRO A 71 -32.96 -9.47 -5.05
C PRO A 71 -32.16 -8.97 -6.27
N VAL A 72 -32.42 -9.54 -7.45
CA VAL A 72 -31.81 -9.12 -8.72
C VAL A 72 -32.87 -8.50 -9.63
N ALA A 73 -33.93 -9.24 -9.90
CA ALA A 73 -35.04 -8.77 -10.72
C ALA A 73 -36.35 -9.49 -10.36
N THR A 74 -37.46 -8.78 -10.37
CA THR A 74 -38.80 -9.34 -10.14
C THR A 74 -39.73 -8.96 -11.27
N TYR A 75 -40.44 -9.94 -11.81
CA TYR A 75 -41.48 -9.73 -12.80
C TYR A 75 -42.84 -10.10 -12.22
N PHE A 76 -43.75 -9.13 -12.23
CA PHE A 76 -45.17 -9.35 -11.96
C PHE A 76 -45.91 -9.38 -13.30
N MET A 77 -46.77 -10.37 -13.51
CA MET A 77 -47.50 -10.52 -14.77
C MET A 77 -48.18 -9.20 -15.19
N ASN A 78 -47.99 -8.80 -16.45
CA ASN A 78 -48.48 -7.56 -17.06
C ASN A 78 -47.90 -6.24 -16.51
N ASN A 79 -46.88 -6.29 -15.66
CA ASN A 79 -46.16 -5.11 -15.19
C ASN A 79 -44.75 -5.04 -15.80
N ALA A 80 -44.12 -3.87 -15.71
CA ALA A 80 -42.71 -3.75 -16.01
C ALA A 80 -41.89 -4.56 -14.99
N PRO A 81 -40.80 -5.23 -15.40
CA PRO A 81 -39.86 -5.84 -14.47
C PRO A 81 -39.25 -4.80 -13.53
N ASP A 82 -39.22 -5.14 -12.25
CA ASP A 82 -38.53 -4.38 -11.21
C ASP A 82 -37.09 -4.90 -11.09
N ILE A 83 -36.10 -4.02 -11.28
CA ILE A 83 -34.67 -4.37 -11.23
C ILE A 83 -34.10 -3.80 -9.94
N ALA A 84 -33.36 -4.62 -9.19
CA ALA A 84 -32.78 -4.17 -7.94
C ALA A 84 -31.68 -3.10 -8.16
N PRO A 85 -31.51 -2.13 -7.23
CA PRO A 85 -30.58 -1.02 -7.39
C PRO A 85 -29.12 -1.39 -7.79
N PRO A 86 -28.51 -2.48 -7.29
CA PRO A 86 -27.15 -2.89 -7.70
C PRO A 86 -27.04 -3.33 -9.18
N TYR A 87 -28.18 -3.59 -9.83
CA TYR A 87 -28.28 -4.11 -11.18
C TYR A 87 -28.96 -3.12 -12.15
N GLU A 88 -29.40 -1.96 -11.67
CA GLU A 88 -30.01 -0.93 -12.50
C GLU A 88 -29.07 -0.47 -13.62
N GLY A 89 -29.61 -0.32 -14.83
CA GLY A 89 -28.87 0.13 -16.01
C GLY A 89 -27.92 -0.91 -16.63
N ARG A 90 -27.71 -2.06 -15.99
CA ARG A 90 -26.88 -3.15 -16.52
C ARG A 90 -27.59 -4.50 -16.64
N ALA A 91 -28.67 -4.72 -15.90
CA ALA A 91 -29.51 -5.91 -16.03
C ALA A 91 -30.84 -5.61 -16.73
N THR A 92 -31.36 -6.58 -17.46
CA THR A 92 -32.67 -6.51 -18.12
C THR A 92 -33.34 -7.87 -18.05
N LEU A 93 -34.54 -7.92 -17.47
CA LEU A 93 -35.34 -9.14 -17.39
C LEU A 93 -36.39 -9.15 -18.51
N ASN A 94 -36.30 -10.13 -19.41
CA ASN A 94 -37.29 -10.37 -20.45
C ASN A 94 -38.07 -11.65 -20.15
N VAL A 95 -39.40 -11.57 -20.09
CA VAL A 95 -40.27 -12.72 -19.81
C VAL A 95 -41.19 -12.95 -21.01
N ASN A 96 -41.06 -14.12 -21.64
CA ASN A 96 -41.93 -14.56 -22.71
C ASN A 96 -42.98 -15.52 -22.14
N ILE A 97 -44.21 -15.01 -22.01
CA ILE A 97 -45.34 -15.75 -21.44
C ILE A 97 -45.74 -16.93 -22.33
N ASP A 98 -45.72 -16.77 -23.66
CA ASP A 98 -46.11 -17.81 -24.62
C ASP A 98 -45.15 -18.99 -24.57
N GLN A 99 -43.85 -18.70 -24.47
CA GLN A 99 -42.79 -19.70 -24.38
C GLN A 99 -42.55 -20.20 -22.95
N ARG A 100 -43.16 -19.56 -21.93
CA ARG A 100 -42.93 -19.81 -20.50
C ARG A 100 -41.44 -19.76 -20.13
N THR A 101 -40.75 -18.77 -20.69
CA THR A 101 -39.33 -18.56 -20.53
C THR A 101 -39.06 -17.17 -19.96
N SER A 102 -38.05 -17.08 -19.12
CA SER A 102 -37.47 -15.83 -18.65
C SER A 102 -36.00 -15.80 -19.04
N SER A 103 -35.51 -14.61 -19.39
CA SER A 103 -34.15 -14.36 -19.79
C SER A 103 -33.67 -13.11 -19.07
N LEU A 104 -32.78 -13.30 -18.10
CA LEU A 104 -32.10 -12.25 -17.37
C LEU A 104 -30.78 -11.94 -18.08
N LEU A 105 -30.75 -10.84 -18.82
CA LEU A 105 -29.54 -10.31 -19.43
C LEU A 105 -28.80 -9.46 -18.41
N MET A 106 -27.51 -9.71 -18.20
CA MET A 106 -26.62 -8.88 -17.40
C MET A 106 -25.43 -8.45 -18.27
N SER A 107 -25.21 -7.14 -18.35
CA SER A 107 -24.15 -6.53 -19.15
C SER A 107 -22.98 -6.07 -18.29
N LYS A 108 -21.79 -6.06 -18.91
CA LYS A 108 -20.52 -5.66 -18.26
C LYS A 108 -20.30 -6.35 -16.91
N VAL A 109 -20.40 -7.68 -16.91
CA VAL A 109 -20.28 -8.50 -15.69
C VAL A 109 -18.91 -8.33 -15.04
N SER A 110 -18.89 -8.30 -13.70
CA SER A 110 -17.67 -8.16 -12.91
C SER A 110 -17.42 -9.40 -12.06
N ILE A 111 -16.22 -9.53 -11.48
CA ILE A 111 -15.91 -10.65 -10.58
C ILE A 111 -16.85 -10.75 -9.38
N GLN A 112 -17.47 -9.63 -8.96
CA GLN A 112 -18.44 -9.59 -7.87
C GLN A 112 -19.77 -10.24 -8.23
N ASP A 113 -20.08 -10.36 -9.52
CA ASP A 113 -21.28 -11.04 -10.01
C ASP A 113 -21.10 -12.57 -10.02
N SER A 114 -19.91 -13.07 -9.68
CA SER A 114 -19.60 -14.49 -9.69
C SER A 114 -20.24 -15.20 -8.49
N ARG A 115 -21.53 -15.47 -8.59
CA ARG A 115 -22.36 -16.03 -7.52
C ARG A 115 -23.33 -17.06 -8.05
N ARG A 116 -23.97 -17.78 -7.13
CA ARG A 116 -25.11 -18.63 -7.46
C ARG A 116 -26.36 -17.76 -7.56
N TYR A 117 -27.15 -17.96 -8.61
CA TYR A 117 -28.42 -17.29 -8.85
C TYR A 117 -29.56 -18.30 -8.75
N GLN A 118 -30.73 -17.85 -8.31
CA GLN A 118 -31.95 -18.63 -8.19
C GLN A 118 -33.06 -17.97 -8.98
N CYS A 119 -33.71 -18.76 -9.83
CA CYS A 119 -34.98 -18.39 -10.46
C CYS A 119 -36.11 -19.05 -9.66
N SER A 120 -37.01 -18.25 -9.11
CA SER A 120 -38.19 -18.71 -8.38
C SER A 120 -39.45 -18.27 -9.11
N VAL A 121 -40.42 -19.17 -9.25
CA VAL A 121 -41.72 -18.90 -9.87
C VAL A 121 -42.82 -19.20 -8.87
N LEU A 122 -43.65 -18.18 -8.60
CA LEU A 122 -44.78 -18.28 -7.69
C LEU A 122 -46.08 -18.11 -8.48
N ILE A 123 -46.88 -19.17 -8.51
CA ILE A 123 -48.20 -19.19 -9.13
C ILE A 123 -49.24 -19.47 -8.03
N PRO A 124 -50.29 -18.63 -7.89
CA PRO A 124 -51.34 -18.88 -6.91
C PRO A 124 -52.00 -20.25 -7.12
N ASN A 125 -52.12 -21.03 -6.05
CA ASN A 125 -52.66 -22.40 -6.05
C ASN A 125 -51.83 -23.44 -6.83
N ASP A 126 -50.59 -23.12 -7.22
CA ASP A 126 -49.65 -24.04 -7.86
C ASP A 126 -48.25 -23.86 -7.23
N ASN A 127 -48.14 -24.29 -5.97
CA ASN A 127 -46.96 -24.17 -5.12
C ASN A 127 -46.32 -25.53 -4.79
N GLU A 128 -46.74 -26.59 -5.47
CA GLU A 128 -46.19 -27.93 -5.32
C GLU A 128 -45.15 -28.22 -6.41
N GLY A 129 -44.19 -29.11 -6.13
CA GLY A 129 -43.13 -29.48 -7.08
C GLY A 129 -41.87 -28.64 -6.95
N THR A 130 -41.30 -28.25 -8.07
CA THR A 130 -40.06 -27.48 -8.16
C THR A 130 -40.38 -26.02 -8.46
N THR A 131 -40.57 -25.23 -7.40
CA THR A 131 -40.92 -23.81 -7.48
C THR A 131 -39.72 -22.89 -7.69
N ALA A 132 -38.50 -23.38 -7.44
CA ALA A 132 -37.27 -22.63 -7.64
C ALA A 132 -36.11 -23.54 -8.06
N VAL A 133 -35.24 -23.02 -8.93
CA VAL A 133 -34.01 -23.69 -9.39
C VAL A 133 -32.88 -22.68 -9.40
N SER A 134 -31.67 -23.16 -9.12
CA SER A 134 -30.47 -22.34 -9.06
C SER A 134 -29.42 -22.75 -10.09
N THR A 135 -28.59 -21.79 -10.49
CA THR A 135 -27.45 -21.94 -11.40
C THR A 135 -26.27 -21.10 -10.92
N SER A 136 -25.06 -21.44 -11.29
CA SER A 136 -23.84 -20.72 -10.89
C SER A 136 -23.36 -19.82 -12.04
N LEU A 137 -22.99 -18.58 -11.75
CA LEU A 137 -22.28 -17.72 -12.69
C LEU A 137 -20.82 -17.63 -12.27
N LEU A 138 -19.90 -18.00 -13.15
CA LEU A 138 -18.47 -17.90 -12.96
C LEU A 138 -17.87 -16.87 -13.93
N VAL A 139 -17.46 -15.73 -13.38
CA VAL A 139 -16.81 -14.68 -14.18
C VAL A 139 -15.31 -14.93 -14.26
N LEU A 140 -14.80 -15.08 -15.47
CA LEU A 140 -13.43 -15.45 -15.79
C LEU A 140 -12.54 -14.20 -15.91
N VAL A 141 -11.45 -14.18 -15.14
CA VAL A 141 -10.49 -13.07 -15.07
C VAL A 141 -9.08 -13.66 -15.02
N PRO A 142 -8.14 -13.24 -15.89
CA PRO A 142 -6.75 -13.63 -15.75
C PRO A 142 -6.17 -13.14 -14.41
N PRO A 143 -5.14 -13.80 -13.86
CA PRO A 143 -4.56 -13.38 -12.59
C PRO A 143 -3.96 -11.99 -12.75
N SER A 144 -4.24 -11.09 -11.80
CA SER A 144 -3.55 -9.80 -11.70
C SER A 144 -2.07 -10.02 -11.36
N ALA A 145 -1.23 -9.01 -11.62
CA ALA A 145 0.17 -9.02 -11.19
C ALA A 145 0.27 -9.31 -9.67
N PRO A 146 0.90 -10.43 -9.26
CA PRO A 146 0.93 -10.81 -7.86
C PRO A 146 1.78 -9.86 -7.03
N ILE A 147 1.32 -9.58 -5.82
CA ILE A 147 2.05 -8.81 -4.82
C ILE A 147 2.94 -9.78 -4.05
N CYS A 148 4.24 -9.53 -4.09
CA CYS A 148 5.24 -10.39 -3.46
C CYS A 148 5.96 -9.67 -2.32
N SER A 149 6.07 -10.35 -1.18
CA SER A 149 6.68 -9.78 0.01
C SER A 149 7.51 -10.79 0.80
N ILE A 150 8.55 -10.31 1.46
CA ILE A 150 9.39 -11.09 2.36
C ILE A 150 8.84 -10.92 3.78
N GLN A 151 8.44 -12.02 4.40
CA GLN A 151 8.05 -12.07 5.80
C GLN A 151 9.20 -12.66 6.63
N GLY A 152 9.66 -11.92 7.63
CA GLY A 152 10.79 -12.28 8.49
C GLY A 152 12.05 -11.47 8.23
N THR A 153 13.13 -11.81 8.91
CA THR A 153 14.43 -11.11 8.83
C THR A 153 15.40 -11.89 7.95
N ALA A 154 15.87 -11.27 6.86
CA ALA A 154 16.83 -11.88 5.93
C ALA A 154 18.27 -11.88 6.49
N GLU A 155 18.46 -12.50 7.66
CA GLU A 155 19.77 -12.66 8.31
C GLU A 155 20.21 -14.13 8.28
N TYR A 156 21.53 -14.38 8.31
CA TYR A 156 22.04 -15.75 8.33
C TYR A 156 21.40 -16.60 9.43
N PHE A 157 21.14 -17.86 9.11
CA PHE A 157 20.54 -18.88 9.98
C PHE A 157 19.09 -18.63 10.41
N HIS A 158 18.43 -17.61 9.87
CA HIS A 158 17.01 -17.35 10.13
C HIS A 158 16.10 -18.11 9.16
N ASP A 159 14.82 -18.16 9.53
CA ASP A 159 13.76 -18.70 8.70
C ASP A 159 12.88 -17.54 8.20
N ILE A 160 12.54 -17.57 6.91
CA ILE A 160 11.73 -16.52 6.26
C ILE A 160 10.64 -17.16 5.41
N SER A 161 9.59 -16.39 5.14
CA SER A 161 8.52 -16.79 4.22
C SER A 161 8.35 -15.76 3.12
N LEU A 162 8.42 -16.20 1.86
CA LEU A 162 8.14 -15.38 0.70
C LEU A 162 6.68 -15.57 0.34
N THR A 163 5.90 -14.50 0.32
CA THR A 163 4.48 -14.56 -0.02
C THR A 163 4.25 -14.03 -1.42
N CYS A 164 3.28 -14.63 -2.11
CA CYS A 164 2.83 -14.23 -3.43
C CYS A 164 1.32 -14.33 -3.48
N ASN A 165 0.66 -13.20 -3.73
CA ASN A 165 -0.80 -13.15 -3.79
C ASN A 165 -1.27 -12.21 -4.90
N SER A 166 -2.12 -12.72 -5.79
CA SER A 166 -2.80 -11.95 -6.82
C SER A 166 -4.11 -11.39 -6.26
N LYS A 167 -4.34 -10.08 -6.44
CA LYS A 167 -5.56 -9.40 -5.96
C LYS A 167 -6.81 -9.89 -6.70
N GLU A 168 -6.67 -10.15 -7.98
CA GLU A 168 -7.73 -10.65 -8.85
C GLU A 168 -7.26 -11.91 -9.58
N GLY A 169 -8.20 -12.80 -9.89
CA GLY A 169 -7.95 -14.02 -10.63
C GLY A 169 -9.10 -15.00 -10.44
N SER A 170 -9.82 -15.31 -11.51
CA SER A 170 -10.94 -16.25 -11.51
C SER A 170 -10.90 -17.14 -12.76
N PRO A 171 -10.89 -18.48 -12.63
CA PRO A 171 -10.89 -19.24 -11.39
C PRO A 171 -9.64 -18.96 -10.53
N THR A 172 -9.72 -19.32 -9.25
CA THR A 172 -8.67 -19.10 -8.26
C THR A 172 -7.30 -19.51 -8.79
N PRO A 173 -6.32 -18.60 -8.84
CA PRO A 173 -5.02 -18.88 -9.43
C PRO A 173 -4.21 -19.84 -8.55
N THR A 174 -3.44 -20.70 -9.20
CA THR A 174 -2.39 -21.49 -8.58
C THR A 174 -1.07 -20.74 -8.65
N TYR A 175 -0.19 -20.98 -7.68
CA TYR A 175 1.08 -20.27 -7.56
C TYR A 175 2.25 -21.23 -7.67
N ASP A 176 3.20 -20.90 -8.54
CA ASP A 176 4.46 -21.62 -8.72
C ASP A 176 5.64 -20.69 -8.45
N TRP A 177 6.72 -21.23 -7.90
CA TRP A 177 7.91 -20.45 -7.56
C TRP A 177 9.11 -20.95 -8.34
N LYS A 178 9.94 -20.00 -8.81
CA LYS A 178 11.24 -20.28 -9.42
C LYS A 178 12.31 -19.47 -8.71
N THR A 179 13.49 -20.06 -8.51
CA THR A 179 14.61 -19.38 -7.87
C THR A 179 15.83 -19.35 -8.78
N TYR A 180 16.56 -18.25 -8.72
CA TYR A 180 17.75 -17.97 -9.52
C TYR A 180 18.86 -17.41 -8.62
N SER A 181 20.11 -17.64 -9.01
CA SER A 181 21.28 -17.03 -8.38
C SER A 181 21.37 -15.54 -8.60
N VAL A 182 22.28 -14.90 -7.87
CA VAL A 182 22.64 -13.48 -8.10
C VAL A 182 23.14 -13.28 -9.55
N GLU A 183 23.72 -14.32 -10.14
CA GLU A 183 24.15 -14.40 -11.55
C GLU A 183 23.03 -14.85 -12.50
N SER A 184 21.77 -14.84 -12.04
CA SER A 184 20.58 -15.22 -12.82
C SER A 184 20.57 -16.68 -13.32
N VAL A 185 21.31 -17.57 -12.67
CA VAL A 185 21.32 -19.01 -13.00
C VAL A 185 20.17 -19.72 -12.28
N PRO A 186 19.31 -20.49 -12.96
CA PRO A 186 18.23 -21.26 -12.32
C PRO A 186 18.78 -22.21 -11.25
N ARG A 187 18.10 -22.31 -10.10
CA ARG A 187 18.50 -23.20 -8.99
C ARG A 187 17.32 -24.04 -8.50
N PRO A 188 17.58 -25.25 -8.00
CA PRO A 188 16.58 -25.99 -7.25
C PRO A 188 16.37 -25.37 -5.87
N PHE A 189 15.18 -25.58 -5.29
CA PHE A 189 14.93 -25.18 -3.91
C PHE A 189 15.70 -26.06 -2.91
N PRO A 190 16.10 -25.50 -1.76
CA PRO A 190 16.64 -26.30 -0.65
C PRO A 190 15.68 -27.44 -0.23
N PRO A 191 16.17 -28.59 0.22
CA PRO A 191 15.33 -29.78 0.46
C PRO A 191 14.28 -29.62 1.59
N LYS A 192 14.38 -28.58 2.42
CA LYS A 192 13.43 -28.29 3.51
C LYS A 192 12.37 -27.24 3.14
N THR A 193 12.32 -26.76 1.90
CA THR A 193 11.36 -25.72 1.52
C THR A 193 9.92 -26.23 1.55
N ASN A 194 9.01 -25.36 1.99
CA ASN A 194 7.58 -25.61 1.97
C ASN A 194 6.90 -24.61 1.05
N ILE A 195 6.07 -25.09 0.11
CA ILE A 195 5.28 -24.24 -0.80
C ILE A 195 3.80 -24.57 -0.58
N LYS A 196 3.02 -23.59 -0.14
CA LYS A 196 1.57 -23.70 0.07
C LYS A 196 0.88 -22.40 -0.29
N ASP A 197 -0.12 -22.47 -1.15
CA ASP A 197 -1.02 -21.34 -1.49
C ASP A 197 -0.29 -20.02 -1.77
N GLY A 198 0.80 -20.09 -2.54
CA GLY A 198 1.63 -18.91 -2.88
C GLY A 198 2.67 -18.51 -1.83
N SER A 199 2.71 -19.13 -0.66
CA SER A 199 3.74 -18.93 0.35
C SER A 199 4.88 -19.95 0.23
N LEU A 200 6.10 -19.46 0.09
CA LEU A 200 7.36 -20.23 0.04
C LEU A 200 8.16 -20.02 1.33
N SER A 201 8.23 -21.02 2.19
CA SER A 201 9.03 -20.99 3.41
C SER A 201 10.45 -21.49 3.17
N LEU A 202 11.43 -20.67 3.52
CA LEU A 202 12.86 -20.97 3.46
C LEU A 202 13.40 -21.06 4.88
N PHE A 203 14.15 -22.13 5.17
CA PHE A 203 14.70 -22.39 6.49
C PHE A 203 16.22 -22.31 6.47
N ASN A 204 16.82 -21.80 7.54
CA ASN A 204 18.27 -21.68 7.73
C ASN A 204 18.94 -20.99 6.52
N ILE A 205 18.51 -19.75 6.24
CA ILE A 205 18.98 -19.00 5.08
C ILE A 205 20.46 -18.62 5.22
N SER A 206 21.15 -18.53 4.09
CA SER A 206 22.60 -18.27 4.01
C SER A 206 22.91 -17.26 2.91
N LYS A 207 24.19 -16.92 2.74
CA LYS A 207 24.61 -16.08 1.60
C LYS A 207 24.16 -16.66 0.26
N GLU A 208 24.21 -17.98 0.10
CA GLU A 208 23.90 -18.68 -1.15
C GLU A 208 22.41 -18.64 -1.51
N THR A 209 21.53 -18.52 -0.51
CA THR A 209 20.09 -18.37 -0.73
C THR A 209 19.73 -16.99 -1.30
N SER A 210 20.66 -16.03 -1.29
CA SER A 210 20.48 -14.74 -1.95
C SER A 210 20.35 -14.90 -3.46
N GLY A 211 19.49 -14.10 -4.09
CA GLY A 211 19.20 -14.18 -5.51
C GLY A 211 17.80 -13.67 -5.85
N TYR A 212 17.26 -14.15 -6.97
CA TYR A 212 15.94 -13.75 -7.46
C TYR A 212 14.94 -14.89 -7.24
N PHE A 213 13.76 -14.55 -6.74
CA PHE A 213 12.63 -15.44 -6.58
C PHE A 213 11.48 -14.91 -7.44
N ILE A 214 11.05 -15.71 -8.40
CA ILE A 214 9.96 -15.36 -9.30
C ILE A 214 8.76 -16.21 -8.93
N CYS A 215 7.69 -15.56 -8.49
CA CYS A 215 6.40 -16.23 -8.35
C CYS A 215 5.62 -16.08 -9.66
N ILE A 216 4.98 -17.15 -10.10
CA ILE A 216 4.11 -17.19 -11.26
C ILE A 216 2.73 -17.60 -10.76
N SER A 217 1.77 -16.68 -10.83
CA SER A 217 0.35 -16.95 -10.62
C SER A 217 -0.28 -17.37 -11.95
N VAL A 218 -1.00 -18.49 -11.96
CA VAL A 218 -1.54 -19.09 -13.18
C VAL A 218 -2.99 -19.50 -12.95
N ASN A 219 -3.86 -19.17 -13.89
CA ASN A 219 -5.15 -19.83 -14.02
C ASN A 219 -5.38 -20.23 -15.48
N ARG A 220 -6.53 -20.82 -15.80
CA ARG A 220 -6.84 -21.24 -17.18
C ARG A 220 -7.02 -20.08 -18.17
N ILE A 221 -7.11 -18.84 -17.68
CA ILE A 221 -7.34 -17.63 -18.49
C ILE A 221 -6.02 -16.93 -18.81
N GLY A 222 -5.03 -17.00 -17.91
CA GLY A 222 -3.73 -16.40 -18.13
C GLY A 222 -2.75 -16.63 -16.99
N SER A 223 -1.62 -15.93 -17.06
CA SER A 223 -0.59 -15.96 -16.04
C SER A 223 0.00 -14.57 -15.83
N ALA A 224 0.40 -14.32 -14.60
CA ALA A 224 1.09 -13.10 -14.20
C ALA A 224 2.17 -13.46 -13.18
N SER A 225 3.26 -12.70 -13.15
CA SER A 225 4.41 -12.98 -12.29
C SER A 225 4.91 -11.76 -11.55
N CYS A 226 5.59 -12.00 -10.44
CA CYS A 226 6.34 -11.00 -9.70
C CYS A 226 7.81 -11.44 -9.62
N ASN A 227 8.71 -10.48 -9.47
CA ASN A 227 10.12 -10.75 -9.18
C ASN A 227 10.48 -10.17 -7.81
N LEU A 228 11.10 -10.98 -6.97
CA LEU A 228 11.52 -10.64 -5.63
C LEU A 228 13.03 -10.85 -5.49
N THR A 229 13.73 -9.83 -5.03
CA THR A 229 15.18 -9.91 -4.77
C THR A 229 15.41 -10.20 -3.29
N LEU A 230 16.04 -11.34 -2.99
CA LEU A 230 16.42 -11.72 -1.63
C LEU A 230 17.90 -11.46 -1.43
N ALA A 231 18.24 -10.61 -0.46
CA ALA A 231 19.60 -10.37 -0.03
C ALA A 231 19.75 -10.77 1.45
N VAL A 232 20.50 -11.84 1.70
CA VAL A 232 20.72 -12.34 3.06
C VAL A 232 22.03 -11.78 3.61
N MET A 233 21.96 -11.14 4.77
CA MET A 233 23.09 -10.46 5.39
C MET A 233 23.53 -11.14 6.69
N PRO A 234 24.81 -11.00 7.12
CA PRO A 234 25.21 -11.42 8.46
C PRO A 234 24.45 -10.64 9.53
N PRO A 235 24.17 -11.26 10.69
CA PRO A 235 23.53 -10.57 11.81
C PRO A 235 24.39 -9.37 12.23
N SER A 236 23.81 -8.18 12.23
CA SER A 236 24.52 -6.96 12.62
C SER A 236 24.72 -6.94 14.14
N SER A 237 25.94 -7.15 14.62
CA SER A 237 26.26 -7.10 16.05
C SER A 237 26.36 -5.65 16.56
N LYS A 238 25.26 -4.89 16.49
CA LYS A 238 25.17 -3.54 17.10
C LYS A 238 25.35 -3.57 18.64
N VAL A 239 25.27 -4.75 19.25
CA VAL A 239 25.39 -4.95 20.70
C VAL A 239 26.84 -4.87 21.19
N GLY A 240 27.82 -5.30 20.38
CA GLY A 240 29.24 -5.31 20.77
C GLY A 240 29.91 -3.93 20.70
N ALA A 241 29.63 -3.17 19.65
CA ALA A 241 30.20 -1.84 19.45
C ALA A 241 29.70 -0.82 20.47
N THR A 242 28.40 -0.89 20.83
CA THR A 242 27.77 0.05 21.76
C THR A 242 28.25 -0.13 23.19
N ALA A 243 28.46 -1.38 23.64
CA ALA A 243 28.98 -1.67 24.97
C ALA A 243 30.45 -1.22 25.14
N GLY A 244 31.28 -1.38 24.10
CA GLY A 244 32.67 -0.93 24.11
C GLY A 244 32.82 0.59 24.19
N ILE A 245 31.97 1.34 23.47
CA ILE A 245 31.95 2.81 23.51
C ILE A 245 31.50 3.30 24.88
N ILE A 246 30.44 2.71 25.46
CA ILE A 246 29.95 3.10 26.79
C ILE A 246 31.01 2.81 27.87
N ALA A 247 31.65 1.65 27.83
CA ALA A 247 32.71 1.32 28.78
C ALA A 247 33.93 2.25 28.66
N GLY A 248 34.33 2.59 27.43
CA GLY A 248 35.42 3.52 27.16
C GLY A 248 35.12 4.94 27.64
N VAL A 249 33.89 5.43 27.42
CA VAL A 249 33.45 6.75 27.89
C VAL A 249 33.41 6.81 29.42
N VAL A 250 32.88 5.79 30.09
CA VAL A 250 32.84 5.72 31.55
C VAL A 250 34.26 5.69 32.16
N ALA A 251 35.16 4.89 31.58
CA ALA A 251 36.56 4.85 32.01
C ALA A 251 37.29 6.19 31.78
N GLY A 252 37.05 6.85 30.64
CA GLY A 252 37.60 8.17 30.34
C GLY A 252 37.11 9.27 31.29
N ILE A 253 35.82 9.28 31.62
CA ILE A 253 35.24 10.22 32.59
C ILE A 253 35.83 9.97 33.99
N LEU A 254 35.97 8.72 34.42
CA LEU A 254 36.60 8.38 35.70
C LEU A 254 38.06 8.87 35.78
N LEU A 255 38.84 8.68 34.72
CA LEU A 255 40.22 9.20 34.66
C LEU A 255 40.27 10.73 34.70
N LEU A 256 39.37 11.42 33.99
CA LEU A 256 39.28 12.88 34.04
C LEU A 256 38.95 13.40 35.43
N LEU A 257 38.02 12.75 36.15
CA LEU A 257 37.68 13.11 37.52
C LEU A 257 38.86 12.91 38.48
N ILE A 258 39.64 11.82 38.31
CA ILE A 258 40.86 11.58 39.10
C ILE A 258 41.93 12.64 38.82
N VAL A 259 42.14 13.01 37.55
CA VAL A 259 43.10 14.06 37.16
C VAL A 259 42.69 15.41 37.73
N LEU A 260 41.42 15.80 37.60
CA LEU A 260 40.88 17.04 38.19
C LEU A 260 41.03 17.05 39.71
N TYR A 261 40.77 15.93 40.38
CA TYR A 261 40.97 15.80 41.82
C TYR A 261 42.44 16.00 42.23
N CYS A 262 43.38 15.42 41.47
CA CYS A 262 44.82 15.60 41.68
C CYS A 262 45.25 17.06 41.44
N PHE A 263 44.73 17.73 40.41
CA PHE A 263 45.03 19.15 40.15
C PHE A 263 44.44 20.09 41.21
N CYS A 264 43.24 19.80 41.73
CA CYS A 264 42.62 20.55 42.82
C CYS A 264 43.37 20.37 44.14
N ARG A 265 43.94 19.18 44.41
CA ARG A 265 44.81 18.98 45.59
C ARG A 265 46.15 19.70 45.47
N LYS A 266 46.70 19.87 44.27
CA LYS A 266 47.98 20.56 44.06
C LYS A 266 47.89 22.08 44.24
N LYS A 267 46.69 22.68 44.12
CA LYS A 267 46.45 24.12 44.33
C LYS A 267 46.24 24.54 45.80
N GLY A 268 46.25 23.59 46.75
CA GLY A 268 46.02 23.82 48.18
C GLY A 268 47.26 24.15 49.03
N LYS A 269 48.42 24.47 48.44
CA LYS A 269 49.56 25.04 49.16
C LYS A 269 50.06 26.28 48.44
N LYS A 270 49.71 27.45 48.97
CA LYS A 270 50.40 28.72 48.72
C LYS A 270 50.88 29.23 50.08
N ASP A 271 52.18 29.27 50.25
CA ASP A 271 52.86 29.83 51.41
C ASP A 271 52.71 31.36 51.41
N THR A 272 52.48 31.89 52.60
CA THR A 272 52.39 33.31 52.97
C THR A 272 53.80 33.91 53.01
N TYR A 273 54.02 35.08 52.39
CA TYR A 273 55.22 35.89 52.64
C TYR A 273 54.82 37.36 52.83
N GLU A 274 55.31 37.91 53.94
CA GLU A 274 55.21 39.30 54.37
C GLU A 274 56.21 40.19 53.61
N GLU A 275 55.84 41.46 53.54
CA GLU A 275 56.53 42.58 52.91
C GLU A 275 57.77 43.00 53.74
N GLY A 276 58.92 43.18 53.07
CA GLY A 276 60.17 43.64 53.68
C GLY A 276 61.13 44.23 52.65
N SER A 277 61.41 45.52 52.80
CA SER A 277 62.09 46.46 51.89
C SER A 277 63.65 46.42 52.01
N PRO A 278 64.44 47.24 51.27
CA PRO A 278 65.54 46.76 50.42
C PRO A 278 66.95 47.08 50.94
N ALA A 279 67.97 46.39 50.41
CA ALA A 279 69.37 46.86 50.47
C ALA A 279 70.15 46.43 49.22
N GLU A 280 70.44 47.44 48.37
CA GLU A 280 71.75 47.79 47.81
C GLU A 280 72.74 46.67 47.41
N MET A 281 73.15 46.63 46.13
CA MET A 281 74.53 46.96 45.68
C MET A 281 74.66 46.80 44.15
N GLU A 282 75.22 47.82 43.49
CA GLU A 282 75.66 47.82 42.09
C GLU A 282 77.01 47.09 41.89
N PHE A 283 77.26 46.53 40.69
CA PHE A 283 78.25 46.98 39.68
C PHE A 283 78.68 45.82 38.75
N TYR A 284 78.93 46.16 37.48
CA TYR A 284 79.41 45.29 36.40
C TYR A 284 80.92 45.06 36.46
N ASP A 285 81.40 43.92 35.91
CA ASP A 285 82.53 43.93 34.98
C ASP A 285 82.56 42.70 34.05
N LYS A 286 83.09 42.92 32.83
CA LYS A 286 83.21 41.98 31.69
C LYS A 286 84.47 41.11 31.79
N ASP A 287 84.45 39.93 31.14
CA ASP A 287 85.32 39.61 29.98
C ASP A 287 85.16 38.14 29.50
N ALA A 288 85.35 37.93 28.19
CA ALA A 288 85.47 36.64 27.48
C ALA A 288 86.99 36.30 27.30
N PRO A 289 87.48 35.28 26.53
CA PRO A 289 86.85 34.24 25.67
C PRO A 289 87.57 32.85 25.71
N GLU A 290 87.37 32.04 24.64
CA GLU A 290 88.27 31.02 24.04
C GLU A 290 88.12 29.50 24.32
N THR A 291 87.54 28.82 23.31
CA THR A 291 88.04 27.68 22.51
C THR A 291 88.92 26.56 23.09
N GLY A 292 88.54 25.31 22.78
CA GLY A 292 89.45 24.15 22.58
C GLY A 292 88.71 22.80 22.59
N LYS A 293 88.44 22.15 21.43
CA LYS A 293 89.10 20.94 20.85
C LYS A 293 88.95 19.65 21.70
N GLN A 294 88.81 18.40 21.21
CA GLN A 294 88.55 17.73 19.93
C GLN A 294 88.45 16.19 20.23
N TYR A 295 87.67 15.44 19.45
CA TYR A 295 87.72 13.98 19.11
C TYR A 295 87.80 12.87 20.18
N ALA A 296 86.93 11.85 20.08
CA ALA A 296 87.20 10.62 19.30
C ALA A 296 86.27 9.44 19.69
N ASP A 297 85.69 8.83 18.66
CA ASP A 297 85.27 7.42 18.46
C ASP A 297 85.34 6.41 19.62
N ASN A 298 84.27 5.61 19.76
CA ASN A 298 84.36 4.18 19.44
C ASN A 298 83.03 3.43 19.36
N LYS A 299 83.05 2.46 18.44
CA LYS A 299 82.03 1.52 17.97
C LYS A 299 82.13 0.18 18.70
N SER A 300 81.01 -0.50 18.95
CA SER A 300 80.82 -1.98 19.07
C SER A 300 79.39 -2.23 19.58
N ASP A 301 78.40 -2.71 18.83
CA ASP A 301 78.17 -3.93 18.03
C ASP A 301 77.74 -5.18 18.82
N SER A 302 76.58 -5.69 18.36
CA SER A 302 76.07 -7.06 18.35
C SER A 302 75.35 -7.66 19.57
N GLY A 303 74.15 -8.23 19.31
CA GLY A 303 73.62 -9.30 20.17
C GLY A 303 72.13 -9.68 20.19
N LYS A 304 71.43 -9.78 19.04
CA LYS A 304 70.31 -10.71 18.68
C LYS A 304 69.17 -11.04 19.71
N LYS A 305 67.89 -10.85 19.30
CA LYS A 305 66.97 -11.92 18.81
C LYS A 305 65.51 -11.45 18.51
N GLN A 306 65.03 -11.91 17.34
CA GLN A 306 63.66 -12.28 16.88
C GLN A 306 62.54 -11.23 16.93
N ALA A 307 61.97 -10.71 15.82
CA ALA A 307 61.32 -11.29 14.62
C ALA A 307 59.80 -11.57 14.78
N ASN A 308 58.96 -10.61 14.36
CA ASN A 308 57.91 -10.72 13.32
C ASN A 308 57.25 -9.33 13.16
N LYS A 309 57.40 -8.63 12.01
CA LYS A 309 56.48 -8.54 10.84
C LYS A 309 55.02 -8.29 11.22
N ASN A 310 54.23 -7.43 10.58
CA ASN A 310 54.35 -6.33 9.61
C ASN A 310 52.91 -5.78 9.51
N THR A 311 52.72 -4.46 9.36
CA THR A 311 51.72 -3.72 8.52
C THR A 311 51.61 -2.30 9.08
N ASP A 312 52.13 -1.31 8.36
CA ASP A 312 51.36 -0.39 7.48
C ASP A 312 50.29 0.38 8.27
N ASN A 313 50.57 1.63 8.62
CA ASN A 313 50.33 2.83 7.80
C ASN A 313 48.85 2.99 7.46
N ASP A 314 48.15 3.84 8.21
CA ASP A 314 47.70 5.11 7.63
C ASP A 314 47.16 6.09 8.69
N ILE A 315 47.75 7.28 8.64
CA ILE A 315 47.11 8.60 8.57
C ILE A 315 46.26 9.06 9.78
N VAL A 316 46.89 10.04 10.44
CA VAL A 316 46.39 11.08 11.34
C VAL A 316 45.35 11.98 10.65
N PRO A 317 44.27 12.42 11.33
CA PRO A 317 43.60 13.67 11.02
C PRO A 317 44.07 14.77 11.99
N GLU A 318 44.63 15.84 11.44
CA GLU A 318 44.96 17.06 12.19
C GLU A 318 44.01 18.20 11.81
N ASP A 319 43.57 18.86 12.86
CA ASP A 319 42.61 19.94 12.97
C ASP A 319 43.25 21.29 12.62
N ASN A 320 42.51 22.22 11.97
CA ASN A 320 42.21 23.55 12.53
C ASN A 320 41.78 24.63 11.52
N ASN A 321 40.88 25.47 12.06
CA ASN A 321 40.71 26.92 11.88
C ASN A 321 39.71 27.49 10.84
N THR A 322 38.49 27.71 11.35
CA THR A 322 37.79 29.01 11.47
C THR A 322 38.16 30.18 10.55
N VAL A 323 37.19 30.65 9.73
CA VAL A 323 36.83 32.09 9.60
C VAL A 323 35.32 32.25 9.27
N ARG A 324 34.59 32.80 10.25
CA ARG A 324 33.51 33.82 10.17
C ARG A 324 32.91 34.18 8.79
N ARG A 325 31.58 34.06 8.67
CA ARG A 325 30.63 35.21 8.57
C ARG A 325 29.17 34.73 8.61
N LYS A 326 28.45 35.16 9.66
CA LYS A 326 27.00 35.36 9.66
C LYS A 326 26.68 36.60 8.81
N LEU A 327 25.55 36.61 8.12
CA LEU A 327 24.72 37.79 7.96
C LEU A 327 23.31 37.34 7.56
N ASP A 328 22.37 37.81 8.36
CA ASP A 328 20.92 37.61 8.29
C ASP A 328 20.28 38.55 7.24
N ASP A 329 19.10 38.14 6.79
CA ASP A 329 17.87 38.90 6.53
C ASP A 329 17.68 39.92 5.37
N ASP A 330 16.45 39.79 4.84
CA ASP A 330 15.51 40.80 4.31
C ASP A 330 15.43 41.19 2.81
N GLN A 331 14.31 40.72 2.22
CA GLN A 331 13.18 41.46 1.63
C GLN A 331 13.37 42.57 0.56
N ASP A 332 12.79 42.26 -0.60
CA ASP A 332 11.91 43.06 -1.48
C ASP A 332 12.40 44.23 -2.35
N SER A 333 11.81 44.20 -3.57
CA SER A 333 11.53 45.25 -4.55
C SER A 333 12.59 45.59 -5.62
N PHE A 334 12.30 45.33 -6.91
CA PHE A 334 11.79 46.35 -7.84
C PHE A 334 11.57 45.85 -9.29
N SER A 335 10.42 46.29 -9.83
CA SER A 335 10.01 46.60 -11.20
C SER A 335 10.28 45.66 -12.38
N SER A 336 9.15 45.24 -12.96
CA SER A 336 8.94 44.94 -14.37
C SER A 336 9.47 46.01 -15.31
N ASN A 337 10.18 45.59 -16.37
CA ASN A 337 10.14 46.29 -17.65
C ASN A 337 9.72 45.30 -18.74
N LYS A 338 8.61 45.64 -19.39
CA LYS A 338 8.09 45.01 -20.60
C LYS A 338 8.94 45.47 -21.78
N ASP A 339 9.33 44.53 -22.63
CA ASP A 339 9.55 44.81 -24.05
C ASP A 339 8.68 43.86 -24.87
N SER A 340 7.61 44.44 -25.44
CA SER A 340 6.89 43.88 -26.56
C SER A 340 7.60 44.28 -27.85
N LYS A 341 7.90 43.32 -28.72
CA LYS A 341 8.11 43.63 -30.14
C LYS A 341 7.67 42.44 -31.00
N GLY A 342 6.52 42.61 -31.66
CA GLY A 342 6.04 41.75 -32.73
C GLY A 342 6.53 42.22 -34.11
N GLY A 343 6.08 41.48 -35.14
CA GLY A 343 5.89 41.99 -36.49
C GLY A 343 6.82 41.43 -37.57
N ASP A 344 6.31 40.39 -38.25
CA ASP A 344 6.20 40.21 -39.72
C ASP A 344 7.40 40.49 -40.66
N MET A 345 7.74 39.53 -41.52
CA MET A 345 7.26 39.50 -42.92
C MET A 345 7.90 38.37 -43.76
N ASP A 346 7.04 37.71 -44.54
CA ASP A 346 7.33 36.88 -45.70
C ASP A 346 8.23 37.57 -46.74
N SER A 347 9.11 36.81 -47.40
CA SER A 347 9.33 37.00 -48.84
C SER A 347 9.99 35.79 -49.53
N ASN A 348 9.19 35.19 -50.41
CA ASN A 348 9.50 34.77 -51.77
C ASN A 348 10.73 33.90 -52.08
N ARG A 349 10.41 32.63 -52.32
CA ARG A 349 11.10 31.69 -53.22
C ARG A 349 10.66 31.95 -54.67
N TYR A 350 11.59 32.26 -55.60
CA TYR A 350 11.52 31.86 -57.03
C TYR A 350 12.77 32.27 -57.86
N LYS A 351 13.25 31.29 -58.65
CA LYS A 351 14.00 31.36 -59.95
C LYS A 351 15.45 31.89 -59.93
N ASP A 352 16.38 31.48 -60.79
CA ASP A 352 16.52 30.42 -61.81
C ASP A 352 18.02 30.41 -62.20
N ASP A 353 18.51 29.25 -62.64
CA ASP A 353 19.52 28.99 -63.69
C ASP A 353 20.68 29.98 -63.99
N ARG A 354 21.92 29.47 -63.97
CA ARG A 354 22.71 29.09 -65.19
C ARG A 354 24.22 28.92 -64.90
N ASN A 355 24.77 27.88 -65.54
CA ASN A 355 26.20 27.59 -65.75
C ASN A 355 26.92 28.65 -66.63
N HIS A 356 28.20 28.94 -66.36
CA HIS A 356 29.32 28.73 -67.31
C HIS A 356 30.70 29.22 -66.79
N GLU A 357 31.59 28.26 -66.59
CA GLU A 357 32.99 28.12 -67.07
C GLU A 357 33.74 29.33 -67.69
N SER A 358 34.93 29.69 -67.14
CA SER A 358 36.24 29.76 -67.84
C SER A 358 37.25 30.85 -67.35
N ARG A 359 38.51 30.40 -67.14
CA ARG A 359 39.83 31.06 -67.41
C ARG A 359 40.47 32.08 -66.43
N ASP A 360 41.41 31.54 -65.64
CA ASP A 360 42.85 31.88 -65.40
C ASP A 360 43.37 33.28 -64.93
N PRO A 361 44.53 33.32 -64.19
CA PRO A 361 44.91 34.38 -63.21
C PRO A 361 46.11 35.27 -63.67
N PRO A 362 46.63 36.21 -62.85
CA PRO A 362 47.79 35.83 -62.02
C PRO A 362 47.89 36.48 -60.63
N ASP A 363 48.31 35.65 -59.68
CA ASP A 363 48.75 35.99 -58.32
C ASP A 363 50.09 36.73 -58.31
N ARG A 364 50.19 37.79 -57.49
CA ARG A 364 51.50 38.24 -56.97
C ARG A 364 51.50 38.76 -55.53
N TYR A 365 50.52 38.39 -54.72
CA TYR A 365 50.52 38.68 -53.27
C TYR A 365 49.83 37.59 -52.41
N GLY A 366 49.78 36.33 -52.86
CA GLY A 366 49.04 35.24 -52.18
C GLY A 366 49.75 34.60 -50.97
N GLY A 367 51.07 34.42 -51.04
CA GLY A 367 51.80 33.56 -50.09
C GLY A 367 51.85 33.99 -48.61
N SER A 368 51.41 35.22 -48.28
CA SER A 368 51.29 35.67 -46.88
C SER A 368 49.85 35.69 -46.36
N ARG A 369 48.84 35.65 -47.23
CA ARG A 369 47.43 35.54 -46.83
C ARG A 369 47.03 34.09 -46.59
N ASP A 370 47.52 33.17 -47.40
CA ASP A 370 47.17 31.74 -47.29
C ASP A 370 47.57 31.13 -45.93
N ARG A 371 48.71 31.55 -45.35
CA ARG A 371 49.13 31.12 -44.00
C ARG A 371 48.25 31.66 -42.87
N LEU A 372 47.71 32.88 -43.02
CA LEU A 372 46.82 33.48 -42.03
C LEU A 372 45.42 32.88 -42.15
N ASP A 373 44.97 32.58 -43.38
CA ASP A 373 43.69 31.93 -43.66
C ASP A 373 43.72 30.47 -43.18
N ASP A 374 44.82 29.73 -43.35
CA ASP A 374 44.98 28.38 -42.81
C ASP A 374 44.92 28.37 -41.27
N GLN A 375 45.56 29.36 -40.62
CA GLN A 375 45.53 29.48 -39.16
C GLN A 375 44.17 29.98 -38.65
N HIS A 376 43.48 30.82 -39.40
CA HIS A 376 42.11 31.26 -39.10
C HIS A 376 41.11 30.12 -39.31
N ASN A 377 41.29 29.26 -40.31
CA ASN A 377 40.48 28.07 -40.55
C ASN A 377 40.73 27.00 -39.48
N TYR A 378 41.97 26.83 -39.01
CA TYR A 378 42.26 25.93 -37.89
C TYR A 378 41.65 26.44 -36.58
N ASN A 379 41.78 27.74 -36.28
CA ASN A 379 41.15 28.33 -35.09
C ASN A 379 39.62 28.37 -35.17
N LYS A 380 39.04 28.54 -36.36
CA LYS A 380 37.60 28.47 -36.58
C LYS A 380 37.10 27.04 -36.39
N GLY A 381 37.77 26.04 -36.98
CA GLY A 381 37.43 24.63 -36.75
C GLY A 381 37.61 24.17 -35.29
N SER A 382 38.58 24.73 -34.56
CA SER A 382 38.71 24.52 -33.11
C SER A 382 37.59 25.20 -32.30
N ARG A 383 37.10 26.37 -32.73
CA ARG A 383 35.93 27.03 -32.13
C ARG A 383 34.65 26.26 -32.40
N ASP A 384 34.44 25.82 -33.64
CA ASP A 384 33.26 25.06 -34.05
C ASP A 384 33.16 23.75 -33.24
N ARG A 385 34.29 23.06 -32.99
CA ARG A 385 34.31 21.87 -32.09
C ARG A 385 33.99 22.18 -30.63
N LEU A 386 34.38 23.35 -30.13
CA LEU A 386 34.07 23.77 -28.76
C LEU A 386 32.61 24.19 -28.62
N ASP A 387 32.05 24.78 -29.67
CA ASP A 387 30.63 25.13 -29.75
C ASP A 387 29.77 23.86 -29.88
N ASP A 388 30.18 22.87 -30.69
CA ASP A 388 29.54 21.55 -30.76
C ASP A 388 29.55 20.82 -29.41
N GLN A 389 30.68 20.86 -28.69
CA GLN A 389 30.76 20.31 -27.33
C GLN A 389 29.85 21.06 -26.38
N ARG A 390 29.82 22.40 -26.43
CA ARG A 390 28.95 23.23 -25.59
C ARG A 390 27.48 22.94 -25.85
N ASP A 391 27.07 22.73 -27.09
CA ASP A 391 25.70 22.37 -27.46
C ASP A 391 25.34 20.95 -27.01
N GLN A 392 26.30 20.03 -27.05
CA GLN A 392 26.12 18.68 -26.51
C GLN A 392 25.95 18.69 -24.98
N TYR A 393 26.72 19.53 -24.26
CA TYR A 393 26.52 19.74 -22.82
C TYR A 393 25.21 20.46 -22.51
N ARG A 394 24.81 21.45 -23.33
CA ARG A 394 23.54 22.18 -23.17
C ARG A 394 22.33 21.26 -23.38
N GLY A 395 22.33 20.46 -24.45
CA GLY A 395 21.29 19.45 -24.68
C GLY A 395 21.28 18.34 -23.63
N SER A 396 22.41 18.04 -22.99
CA SER A 396 22.46 17.09 -21.86
C SER A 396 21.87 17.69 -20.58
N ARG A 397 22.02 19.00 -20.38
CA ARG A 397 21.40 19.75 -19.28
C ARG A 397 19.89 19.90 -19.49
N ASP A 398 19.46 20.23 -20.70
CA ASP A 398 18.03 20.35 -21.02
C ASP A 398 17.30 19.01 -20.79
N ARG A 399 17.92 17.86 -21.11
CA ARG A 399 17.36 16.53 -20.79
C ARG A 399 17.27 16.24 -19.29
N LEU A 400 18.21 16.75 -18.49
CA LEU A 400 18.19 16.60 -17.03
C LEU A 400 17.10 17.47 -16.42
N ASP A 401 16.90 18.68 -16.94
CA ASP A 401 15.84 19.59 -16.53
C ASP A 401 14.46 19.02 -16.92
N ASP A 402 14.31 18.46 -18.13
CA ASP A 402 13.09 17.75 -18.57
C ASP A 402 12.77 16.55 -17.66
N GLN A 403 13.79 15.77 -17.28
CA GLN A 403 13.62 14.68 -16.31
C GLN A 403 13.17 15.22 -14.95
N HIS A 404 13.77 16.33 -14.48
CA HIS A 404 13.43 16.94 -13.20
C HIS A 404 11.97 17.44 -13.19
N ASP A 405 11.51 18.04 -14.27
CA ASP A 405 10.12 18.48 -14.43
C ASP A 405 9.15 17.30 -14.50
N GLN A 406 9.55 16.19 -15.12
CA GLN A 406 8.76 14.96 -15.13
C GLN A 406 8.63 14.33 -13.73
N TYR A 407 9.71 14.34 -12.94
CA TYR A 407 9.67 13.91 -11.54
C TYR A 407 8.84 14.86 -10.67
N ARG A 408 8.94 16.17 -10.88
CA ARG A 408 8.15 17.18 -10.17
C ARG A 408 6.66 17.03 -10.47
N GLY A 409 6.28 16.90 -11.74
CA GLY A 409 4.88 16.67 -12.12
C GLY A 409 4.34 15.32 -11.64
N SER A 410 5.20 14.30 -11.46
CA SER A 410 4.80 13.03 -10.85
C SER A 410 4.56 13.17 -9.35
N ARG A 411 5.34 14.01 -8.67
CA ARG A 411 5.17 14.33 -7.25
C ARG A 411 3.89 15.15 -7.01
N ASP A 412 3.64 16.15 -7.84
CA ASP A 412 2.44 17.00 -7.74
C ASP A 412 1.16 16.15 -7.88
N ARG A 413 1.14 15.15 -8.79
CA ARG A 413 0.01 14.20 -8.91
C ARG A 413 -0.18 13.31 -7.68
N LEU A 414 0.91 12.91 -7.02
CA LEU A 414 0.85 12.11 -5.79
C LEU A 414 0.32 12.95 -4.62
N ASP A 415 0.72 14.22 -4.55
CA ASP A 415 0.24 15.17 -3.56
C ASP A 415 -1.27 15.46 -3.78
N ASP A 416 -1.71 15.69 -5.03
CA ASP A 416 -3.14 15.83 -5.38
C ASP A 416 -3.96 14.59 -5.00
N GLN A 417 -3.41 13.40 -5.25
CA GLN A 417 -4.07 12.15 -4.90
C GLN A 417 -4.14 11.96 -3.37
N SER A 418 -3.10 12.34 -2.64
CA SER A 418 -3.06 12.33 -1.17
C SER A 418 -4.11 13.27 -0.58
N ASP A 419 -4.25 14.48 -1.13
CA ASP A 419 -5.26 15.45 -0.71
C ASP A 419 -6.69 14.97 -1.00
N HIS A 420 -6.89 14.24 -2.10
CA HIS A 420 -8.18 13.64 -2.41
C HIS A 420 -8.57 12.53 -1.40
N TYR A 421 -7.61 11.69 -0.99
CA TYR A 421 -7.84 10.70 0.07
C TYR A 421 -8.07 11.37 1.43
N ARG A 422 -7.35 12.45 1.74
CA ARG A 422 -7.54 13.22 2.98
C ARG A 422 -8.94 13.82 3.04
N GLY A 423 -9.38 14.49 1.97
CA GLY A 423 -10.74 15.05 1.90
C GLY A 423 -11.84 13.98 1.94
N SER A 424 -11.58 12.79 1.40
CA SER A 424 -12.52 11.65 1.51
C SER A 424 -12.61 11.12 2.94
N ARG A 425 -11.49 11.10 3.67
CA ARG A 425 -11.45 10.73 5.08
C ARG A 425 -12.19 11.75 5.96
N ASP A 426 -11.98 13.04 5.73
CA ASP A 426 -12.65 14.10 6.48
C ASP A 426 -14.18 14.00 6.33
N ARG A 427 -14.69 13.70 5.12
CA ARG A 427 -16.13 13.46 4.90
C ARG A 427 -16.67 12.24 5.64
N LEU A 428 -15.88 11.18 5.78
CA LEU A 428 -16.27 9.98 6.55
C LEU A 428 -16.30 10.27 8.04
N ASP A 429 -15.36 11.08 8.54
CA ASP A 429 -15.33 11.52 9.93
C ASP A 429 -16.55 12.44 10.24
N ASP A 430 -16.89 13.36 9.34
CA ASP A 430 -18.11 14.19 9.44
C ASP A 430 -19.39 13.34 9.49
N GLN A 431 -19.50 12.32 8.61
CA GLN A 431 -20.63 11.39 8.63
C GLN A 431 -20.68 10.62 9.95
N ARG A 432 -19.55 10.12 10.43
CA ARG A 432 -19.46 9.40 11.71
C ARG A 432 -19.90 10.28 12.89
N ASP A 433 -19.54 11.55 12.90
CA ASP A 433 -19.97 12.49 13.94
C ASP A 433 -21.47 12.80 13.87
N GLN A 434 -22.05 12.87 12.67
CA GLN A 434 -23.51 12.97 12.51
C GLN A 434 -24.23 11.73 13.05
N TYR A 435 -23.74 10.53 12.76
CA TYR A 435 -24.30 9.29 13.31
C TYR A 435 -24.18 9.23 14.82
N ARG A 436 -23.04 9.67 15.39
CA ARG A 436 -22.84 9.76 16.83
C ARG A 436 -23.83 10.72 17.48
N GLY A 437 -23.99 11.93 16.93
CA GLY A 437 -24.97 12.89 17.43
C GLY A 437 -26.43 12.41 17.33
N ASN A 438 -26.78 11.66 16.29
CA ASN A 438 -28.10 11.04 16.18
C ASN A 438 -28.31 9.93 17.23
N ARG A 439 -27.26 9.16 17.54
CA ARG A 439 -27.30 8.15 18.60
C ARG A 439 -27.49 8.79 19.97
N ASP A 440 -26.76 9.87 20.26
CA ASP A 440 -26.88 10.59 21.53
C ASP A 440 -28.31 11.14 21.71
N ARG A 441 -28.93 11.69 20.66
CA ARG A 441 -30.34 12.12 20.69
C ARG A 441 -31.33 10.99 20.96
N LEU A 442 -31.08 9.80 20.42
CA LEU A 442 -31.92 8.62 20.66
C LEU A 442 -31.77 8.13 22.11
N ASP A 443 -30.56 8.19 22.66
CA ASP A 443 -30.30 7.85 24.06
C ASP A 443 -31.01 8.85 25.00
N ASP A 444 -30.97 10.15 24.70
CA ASP A 444 -31.72 11.18 25.45
C ASP A 444 -33.23 10.94 25.43
N GLN A 445 -33.79 10.60 24.26
CA GLN A 445 -35.21 10.24 24.14
C GLN A 445 -35.54 9.00 24.97
N ARG A 446 -34.69 7.97 24.93
CA ARG A 446 -34.90 6.74 25.72
C ARG A 446 -34.90 7.04 27.22
N ASP A 447 -34.03 7.93 27.68
CA ASP A 447 -33.94 8.30 29.09
C ASP A 447 -35.15 9.14 29.54
N GLN A 448 -35.69 10.00 28.66
CA GLN A 448 -36.98 10.66 28.90
C GLN A 448 -38.14 9.67 29.01
N TYR A 449 -38.20 8.65 28.14
CA TYR A 449 -39.22 7.61 28.23
C TYR A 449 -39.09 6.77 29.52
N ARG A 450 -37.86 6.46 29.95
CA ARG A 450 -37.61 5.79 31.24
C ARG A 450 -38.10 6.64 32.40
N GLY A 451 -37.73 7.92 32.46
CA GLY A 451 -38.19 8.81 33.53
C GLY A 451 -39.71 8.99 33.58
N ASN A 452 -40.38 9.02 32.42
CA ASN A 452 -41.84 9.04 32.37
C ASN A 452 -42.47 7.73 32.87
N ARG A 453 -41.86 6.58 32.58
CA ARG A 453 -42.29 5.28 33.10
C ARG A 453 -42.15 5.22 34.61
N ASP A 454 -41.03 5.68 35.15
CA ASP A 454 -40.78 5.70 36.60
C ASP A 454 -41.84 6.56 37.33
N ARG A 455 -42.19 7.73 36.77
CA ARG A 455 -43.27 8.57 37.31
C ARG A 455 -44.65 7.90 37.28
N LEU A 456 -44.94 7.12 36.25
CA LEU A 456 -46.20 6.36 36.15
C LEU A 456 -46.24 5.23 37.18
N ASP A 457 -45.09 4.57 37.40
CA ASP A 457 -44.95 3.55 38.44
C ASP A 457 -45.14 4.16 39.84
N ASP A 458 -44.55 5.33 40.13
CA ASP A 458 -44.75 6.06 41.39
C ASP A 458 -46.23 6.43 41.62
N GLN A 459 -46.91 6.93 40.58
CA GLN A 459 -48.35 7.23 40.66
C GLN A 459 -49.17 5.98 40.94
N ARG A 460 -48.85 4.86 40.27
CA ARG A 460 -49.54 3.59 40.50
C ARG A 460 -49.37 3.11 41.95
N ASP A 461 -48.18 3.28 42.52
CA ASP A 461 -47.91 2.87 43.90
C ASP A 461 -48.62 3.79 44.92
N GLN A 462 -48.73 5.09 44.64
CA GLN A 462 -49.57 5.99 45.42
C GLN A 462 -51.06 5.60 45.37
N TYR A 463 -51.58 5.25 44.19
CA TYR A 463 -52.96 4.76 44.07
C TYR A 463 -53.19 3.45 44.81
N ARG A 464 -52.23 2.51 44.76
CA ARG A 464 -52.27 1.27 45.55
C ARG A 464 -52.28 1.57 47.05
N GLY A 465 -51.36 2.40 47.54
CA GLY A 465 -51.32 2.77 48.96
C GLY A 465 -52.59 3.49 49.44
N ASN A 466 -53.20 4.33 48.60
CA ASN A 466 -54.48 4.96 48.90
C ASN A 466 -55.64 3.96 48.92
N ARG A 467 -55.66 2.99 47.99
CA ARG A 467 -56.62 1.88 48.00
C ARG A 467 -56.48 1.03 49.26
N ASP A 468 -55.27 0.68 49.65
CA ASP A 468 -54.99 -0.09 50.87
C ASP A 468 -55.48 0.66 52.12
N ARG A 469 -55.26 1.99 52.18
CA ARG A 469 -55.79 2.84 53.27
C ARG A 469 -57.32 2.91 53.28
N LEU A 470 -57.97 2.93 52.12
CA LEU A 470 -59.44 2.92 52.01
C LEU A 470 -60.01 1.57 52.41
N ASP A 471 -59.37 0.47 52.02
CA ASP A 471 -59.76 -0.88 52.42
C ASP A 471 -59.56 -1.07 53.94
N ASN A 472 -58.47 -0.54 54.51
CA ASN A 472 -58.26 -0.56 55.97
C ASN A 472 -59.33 0.26 56.71
N ARG A 473 -59.71 1.44 56.19
CA ARG A 473 -60.84 2.22 56.75
C ARG A 473 -62.17 1.48 56.62
N ARG A 474 -62.41 0.78 55.50
CA ARG A 474 -63.63 -0.01 55.28
C ARG A 474 -63.70 -1.20 56.26
N TYR A 475 -62.58 -1.83 56.58
CA TYR A 475 -62.47 -2.83 57.65
C TYR A 475 -62.80 -2.24 59.03
N CYS A 476 -62.32 -1.03 59.35
CA CYS A 476 -62.64 -0.35 60.61
C CYS A 476 -64.13 0.05 60.74
N TYR A 477 -64.84 0.30 59.63
CA TYR A 477 -66.28 0.62 59.67
C TYR A 477 -67.19 -0.61 59.83
N HIS A 478 -66.73 -1.80 59.41
CA HIS A 478 -67.49 -3.04 59.53
C HIS A 478 -67.08 -3.93 60.71
N GLY A 479 -65.99 -3.61 61.40
CA GLY A 479 -65.49 -4.36 62.55
C GLY A 479 -65.19 -3.45 63.76
N ASN A 480 -65.94 -3.66 64.84
CA ASN A 480 -65.65 -3.18 66.19
C ASN A 480 -64.19 -3.53 66.59
N CYS A 481 -63.33 -2.52 66.79
CA CYS A 481 -62.06 -2.60 67.51
C CYS A 481 -61.71 -1.17 67.97
N SER A 482 -61.88 -0.75 69.23
CA SER A 482 -61.45 -1.35 70.51
C SER A 482 -59.97 -1.75 70.51
N LEU A 483 -59.17 -0.87 71.13
CA LEU A 483 -57.79 -1.02 71.57
C LEU A 483 -56.67 -1.10 70.51
N LEU A 484 -56.06 0.07 70.26
CA LEU A 484 -54.61 0.37 70.33
C LEU A 484 -54.23 1.42 69.27
N CYS A 485 -54.72 2.64 69.46
CA CYS A 485 -54.00 3.83 69.01
C CYS A 485 -53.20 4.33 70.22
N MET A 486 -51.97 3.86 70.40
CA MET A 486 -50.97 4.58 71.20
C MET A 486 -49.55 4.05 70.93
N ASN A 487 -48.72 4.99 70.48
CA ASN A 487 -47.26 5.06 70.53
C ASN A 487 -46.44 4.58 69.33
N PHE A 488 -45.95 5.62 68.62
CA PHE A 488 -44.76 5.79 67.78
C PHE A 488 -44.55 4.92 66.55
#